data_AF-A0A1Z4F478-F1
#
_entry.id   AF-A0A1Z4F478-F1
#
_cell.length_a   1.000
_cell.length_b   1.000
_cell.length_c   1.000
_cell.angle_alpha   90.00
_cell.angle_beta   90.00
_cell.angle_gamma   90.00
#
_symmetry.space_group_name_H-M   'P 1'
#
loop_
_entity.id
_entity.type
_entity.pdbx_description
1 polymer ?
#
loop_
_entity_poly.entity_id
_entity_poly.type
_entity_poly.pdbx_seq_one_letter_code
_entity_poly.pdbx_strand_id
1 'polypeptide(L)'
;MNRGVMMRIAACGLLGLGSALIIAALLLSTYTSNRLAKIPLDWDATLVSEGKGRALDPASLSGQKFITDPDKPLALQEQITTVSPADATKVGLQAGITLRRTDKQGDAGLVLATVDTVTVDRHSAEAISSEDNPGGSVQKPRAIEDETPPTTIALKHEGLSYRFPFDTEKKTYQYFDVVAQRAFDANYTGEEDVNGLTAYHFTQNVGYDANGKLVEPVAYPSLYDKDEDSKVTARAVQWGVEAEHEDEEITMTRYYAAQREFWVDPVSGIIVKSKQHALHYYSRDALKPEVPMVDYTVQSNDETVEKQVKAARDTRDSLSIWSNILPITFAALGVVALVGGGLLGSFSLRAESALIDPGLDTVDHGFFGRRSPEKPSASEADTDKFPSPRNHL
;
A
#
# COMPACT_ATOMS: atom_id res chain seq x y z
N MET A 1 -45.31 -23.64 -26.20
CA MET A 1 -44.01 -23.18 -26.75
C MET A 1 -43.24 -24.40 -27.26
N ASN A 2 -42.75 -24.39 -28.49
CA ASN A 2 -42.12 -25.56 -29.11
C ASN A 2 -40.71 -25.80 -28.52
N ARG A 3 -40.32 -27.06 -28.24
CA ARG A 3 -39.04 -27.38 -27.55
C ARG A 3 -37.82 -26.81 -28.29
N GLY A 4 -37.84 -26.78 -29.63
CA GLY A 4 -36.76 -26.19 -30.44
C GLY A 4 -36.63 -24.68 -30.28
N VAL A 5 -37.73 -23.94 -30.15
CA VAL A 5 -37.72 -22.48 -29.90
C VAL A 5 -37.17 -22.19 -28.51
N MET A 6 -37.54 -23.00 -27.51
CA MET A 6 -37.02 -22.86 -26.15
C MET A 6 -35.51 -23.13 -26.07
N MET A 7 -35.01 -24.13 -26.80
CA MET A 7 -33.56 -24.41 -26.87
C MET A 7 -32.77 -23.30 -27.58
N ARG A 8 -33.34 -22.63 -28.58
CA ARG A 8 -32.72 -21.47 -29.25
C ARG A 8 -32.62 -20.27 -28.33
N ILE A 9 -33.69 -19.94 -27.61
CA ILE A 9 -33.68 -18.84 -26.65
C ILE A 9 -32.64 -19.11 -25.54
N ALA A 10 -32.57 -20.35 -25.05
CA ALA A 10 -31.56 -20.75 -24.08
C ALA A 10 -30.13 -20.66 -24.63
N ALA A 11 -29.89 -21.11 -25.87
CA ALA A 11 -28.59 -21.02 -26.52
C ALA A 11 -28.15 -19.55 -26.72
N CYS A 12 -29.04 -18.67 -27.21
CA CYS A 12 -28.76 -17.24 -27.33
C CYS A 12 -28.50 -16.57 -25.97
N GLY A 13 -29.27 -16.95 -24.94
CA GLY A 13 -29.05 -16.46 -23.58
C GLY A 13 -27.66 -16.84 -23.03
N LEU A 14 -27.24 -18.09 -23.24
CA LEU A 14 -25.92 -18.57 -22.82
C LEU A 14 -24.78 -17.91 -23.60
N LEU A 15 -24.94 -17.71 -24.91
CA LEU A 15 -23.94 -17.01 -25.73
C LEU A 15 -23.82 -15.53 -25.33
N GLY A 16 -24.94 -14.86 -25.07
CA GLY A 16 -24.98 -13.47 -24.61
C GLY A 16 -24.34 -13.31 -23.23
N LEU A 17 -24.70 -14.16 -22.27
CA LEU A 17 -24.11 -14.19 -20.94
C LEU A 17 -22.60 -14.49 -21.01
N GLY A 18 -22.20 -15.50 -21.80
CA GLY A 18 -20.81 -15.87 -21.96
C GLY A 18 -19.95 -14.72 -22.51
N SER A 19 -20.45 -14.04 -23.55
CA SER A 19 -19.80 -12.85 -24.11
C SER A 19 -19.69 -11.71 -23.08
N ALA A 20 -20.77 -11.44 -22.34
CA ALA A 20 -20.77 -10.41 -21.30
C ALA A 20 -19.77 -10.70 -20.17
N LEU A 21 -19.66 -11.96 -19.74
CA LEU A 21 -18.70 -12.38 -18.72
C LEU A 21 -17.25 -12.26 -19.20
N ILE A 22 -16.96 -12.60 -20.46
CA ILE A 22 -15.62 -12.40 -21.04
C ILE A 22 -15.27 -10.92 -21.13
N ILE A 23 -16.21 -10.07 -21.56
CA ILE A 23 -16.00 -8.61 -21.59
C ILE A 23 -15.77 -8.08 -20.17
N ALA A 24 -16.57 -8.51 -19.20
CA ALA A 24 -16.41 -8.13 -17.80
C ALA A 24 -15.06 -8.58 -17.24
N ALA A 25 -14.60 -9.80 -17.55
CA ALA A 25 -13.27 -10.29 -17.16
C ALA A 25 -12.15 -9.41 -17.73
N LEU A 26 -12.23 -9.05 -19.01
CA LEU A 26 -11.25 -8.20 -19.68
C LEU A 26 -11.21 -6.79 -19.06
N LEU A 27 -12.38 -6.21 -18.81
CA LEU A 27 -12.50 -4.90 -18.17
C LEU A 27 -11.94 -4.95 -16.74
N LEU A 28 -12.28 -5.97 -15.95
CA LEU A 28 -11.77 -6.07 -14.58
C LEU A 28 -10.24 -6.20 -14.52
N SER A 29 -9.66 -7.05 -15.39
CA SER A 29 -8.21 -7.26 -15.44
C SER A 29 -7.43 -6.02 -15.88
N THR A 30 -7.94 -5.27 -16.88
CA THR A 30 -7.23 -4.13 -17.47
C THR A 30 -7.53 -2.80 -16.79
N TYR A 31 -8.71 -2.63 -16.19
CA TYR A 31 -9.17 -1.35 -15.66
C TYR A 31 -9.09 -1.23 -14.13
N THR A 32 -9.29 -2.33 -13.40
CA THR A 32 -9.50 -2.26 -11.94
C THR A 32 -8.18 -2.28 -11.16
N SER A 33 -7.19 -3.07 -11.58
CA SER A 33 -5.93 -3.27 -10.84
C SER A 33 -5.20 -1.95 -10.53
N ASN A 34 -5.04 -1.08 -11.54
CA ASN A 34 -4.33 0.18 -11.38
C ASN A 34 -5.11 1.24 -10.57
N ARG A 35 -6.43 1.04 -10.38
CA ARG A 35 -7.27 1.98 -9.63
C ARG A 35 -7.45 1.62 -8.16
N LEU A 36 -7.14 0.38 -7.79
CA LEU A 36 -7.24 -0.11 -6.41
C LEU A 36 -5.94 0.04 -5.63
N ALA A 37 -4.79 -0.05 -6.30
CA ALA A 37 -3.48 0.16 -5.70
C ALA A 37 -3.23 1.64 -5.43
N LYS A 38 -3.93 2.18 -4.43
CA LYS A 38 -3.79 3.58 -4.00
C LYS A 38 -4.18 3.78 -2.54
N ILE A 39 -3.60 4.81 -1.92
CA ILE A 39 -3.86 5.18 -0.52
C ILE A 39 -5.36 5.42 -0.31
N PRO A 40 -6.01 4.82 0.70
CA PRO A 40 -7.43 5.04 0.99
C PRO A 40 -7.72 6.50 1.40
N LEU A 41 -8.97 6.94 1.23
CA LEU A 41 -9.39 8.31 1.62
C LEU A 41 -9.90 8.39 3.07
N ASP A 42 -9.97 7.25 3.74
CA ASP A 42 -10.43 7.04 5.10
C ASP A 42 -9.33 6.39 5.94
N TRP A 43 -8.06 6.68 5.62
CA TRP A 43 -6.95 6.21 6.43
C TRP A 43 -7.02 6.83 7.81
N ASP A 44 -7.15 5.98 8.82
CA ASP A 44 -7.00 6.28 10.24
C ASP A 44 -6.17 5.15 10.89
N ALA A 45 -5.02 5.49 11.46
CA ALA A 45 -4.13 4.51 12.09
C ALA A 45 -3.44 5.10 13.32
N THR A 46 -3.38 4.28 14.38
CA THR A 46 -2.55 4.51 15.57
C THR A 46 -1.41 3.49 15.56
N LEU A 47 -0.17 3.97 15.52
CA LEU A 47 1.03 3.15 15.63
C LEU A 47 1.69 3.42 16.98
N VAL A 48 2.04 2.37 17.71
CA VAL A 48 2.70 2.48 19.01
C VAL A 48 4.00 1.69 18.97
N SER A 49 5.09 2.39 19.28
CA SER A 49 6.41 1.81 19.46
C SER A 49 6.87 2.02 20.89
N GLU A 50 7.44 0.98 21.49
CA GLU A 50 7.87 0.98 22.89
C GLU A 50 9.35 0.69 22.99
N GLY A 51 9.95 1.17 24.07
CA GLY A 51 11.37 0.93 24.34
C GLY A 51 11.85 1.72 25.54
N LYS A 52 13.15 2.01 25.54
CA LYS A 52 13.79 2.73 26.64
C LYS A 52 14.78 3.75 26.12
N GLY A 53 15.11 4.70 26.99
CA GLY A 53 16.10 5.71 26.66
C GLY A 53 16.48 6.58 27.83
N ARG A 54 17.33 7.56 27.53
CA ARG A 54 17.58 8.72 28.37
C ARG A 54 16.58 9.80 28.01
N ALA A 55 15.97 10.46 28.98
CA ALA A 55 15.03 11.56 28.73
C ALA A 55 15.18 12.66 29.78
N LEU A 56 15.18 13.91 29.33
CA LEU A 56 15.16 15.10 30.17
C LEU A 56 13.94 15.03 31.12
N ASP A 57 14.16 15.29 32.40
CA ASP A 57 13.08 15.56 33.35
C ASP A 57 12.69 17.03 33.24
N PRO A 58 11.49 17.38 32.73
CA PRO A 58 11.08 18.77 32.59
C PRO A 58 11.11 19.55 33.91
N ALA A 59 10.91 18.88 35.05
CA ALA A 59 10.97 19.53 36.37
C ALA A 59 12.37 20.04 36.71
N SER A 60 13.42 19.48 36.10
CA SER A 60 14.80 19.90 36.30
C SER A 60 15.14 21.24 35.63
N LEU A 61 14.31 21.71 34.69
CA LEU A 61 14.52 22.97 33.99
C LEU A 61 14.44 24.20 34.91
N SER A 62 13.69 24.10 36.01
CA SER A 62 13.63 25.12 37.07
C SER A 62 14.63 24.88 38.21
N GLY A 63 15.43 23.82 38.12
CA GLY A 63 16.39 23.40 39.13
C GLY A 63 17.77 24.02 38.97
N GLN A 64 18.71 23.57 39.80
CA GLN A 64 20.12 23.97 39.72
C GLN A 64 20.86 23.34 38.53
N LYS A 65 20.36 22.21 38.02
CA LYS A 65 20.96 21.41 36.97
C LYS A 65 19.89 20.74 36.12
N PHE A 66 20.10 20.68 34.81
CA PHE A 66 19.30 19.90 33.89
C PHE A 66 19.60 18.42 34.08
N ILE A 67 18.56 17.62 34.30
CA ILE A 67 18.66 16.21 34.62
C ILE A 67 18.08 15.41 33.47
N THR A 68 18.92 14.58 32.84
CA THR A 68 18.51 13.59 31.86
C THR A 68 18.60 12.22 32.49
N ASP A 69 17.44 11.70 32.86
CA ASP A 69 17.30 10.41 33.52
C ASP A 69 17.64 9.25 32.57
N PRO A 70 18.51 8.30 32.95
CA PRO A 70 18.76 7.09 32.16
C PRO A 70 17.68 6.02 32.34
N ASP A 71 17.63 5.08 31.39
CA ASP A 71 16.82 3.85 31.41
C ASP A 71 15.32 4.09 31.71
N LYS A 72 14.76 5.17 31.19
CA LYS A 72 13.33 5.47 31.31
C LYS A 72 12.53 4.74 30.25
N PRO A 73 11.35 4.18 30.60
CA PRO A 73 10.47 3.55 29.64
C PRO A 73 9.81 4.63 28.77
N LEU A 74 9.87 4.44 27.45
CA LEU A 74 9.40 5.39 26.47
C LEU A 74 8.42 4.74 25.50
N ALA A 75 7.38 5.48 25.13
CA ALA A 75 6.45 5.11 24.07
C ALA A 75 6.39 6.24 23.03
N LEU A 76 6.63 5.87 21.77
CA LEU A 76 6.40 6.70 20.59
C LEU A 76 5.03 6.31 20.02
N GLN A 77 4.13 7.27 19.91
CA GLN A 77 2.82 7.09 19.30
C GLN A 77 2.69 8.00 18.08
N GLU A 78 2.23 7.43 16.96
CA GLU A 78 1.90 8.14 15.73
C GLU A 78 0.42 7.92 15.42
N GLN A 79 -0.35 9.00 15.34
CA GLN A 79 -1.73 8.98 14.85
C GLN A 79 -1.78 9.59 13.46
N ILE A 80 -2.08 8.79 12.45
CA ILE A 80 -2.16 9.23 11.05
C ILE A 80 -3.62 9.23 10.64
N THR A 81 -4.11 10.37 10.15
CA THR A 81 -5.47 10.51 9.62
C THR A 81 -5.49 11.21 8.28
N THR A 82 -6.52 10.90 7.49
CA THR A 82 -6.77 11.61 6.22
C THR A 82 -7.39 12.98 6.48
N VAL A 83 -6.86 14.00 5.81
CA VAL A 83 -7.35 15.38 5.82
C VAL A 83 -7.48 15.91 4.38
N SER A 84 -8.12 17.06 4.21
CA SER A 84 -8.19 17.73 2.91
C SER A 84 -6.81 18.17 2.41
N PRO A 85 -6.52 18.08 1.10
CA PRO A 85 -7.39 17.60 0.03
C PRO A 85 -7.52 16.07 -0.01
N ALA A 86 -8.68 15.54 -0.40
CA ALA A 86 -8.89 14.09 -0.51
C ALA A 86 -9.69 13.80 -1.80
N ASP A 87 -9.00 13.37 -2.85
CA ASP A 87 -9.61 13.16 -4.18
C ASP A 87 -9.10 11.88 -4.87
N ALA A 88 -9.39 11.74 -6.17
CA ALA A 88 -9.04 10.54 -6.92
C ALA A 88 -7.53 10.26 -6.99
N THR A 89 -6.70 11.32 -6.97
CA THR A 89 -5.26 11.28 -7.24
C THR A 89 -4.40 11.68 -6.05
N LYS A 90 -4.86 12.57 -5.17
CA LYS A 90 -4.09 13.06 -4.02
C LYS A 90 -4.87 12.97 -2.71
N VAL A 91 -4.12 12.89 -1.62
CA VAL A 91 -4.67 12.85 -0.27
C VAL A 91 -3.77 13.63 0.69
N GLY A 92 -4.39 14.42 1.57
CA GLY A 92 -3.73 15.03 2.71
C GLY A 92 -3.67 14.03 3.85
N LEU A 93 -2.51 13.91 4.48
CA LEU A 93 -2.27 13.12 5.67
C LEU A 93 -1.86 14.06 6.79
N GLN A 94 -2.44 13.89 7.98
CA GLN A 94 -2.00 14.56 9.19
C GLN A 94 -1.48 13.49 10.16
N ALA A 95 -0.25 13.68 10.64
CA ALA A 95 0.35 12.79 11.63
C ALA A 95 0.60 13.55 12.94
N GLY A 96 -0.04 13.09 14.02
CA GLY A 96 0.30 13.49 15.38
C GLY A 96 1.32 12.53 15.96
N ILE A 97 2.53 13.00 16.21
CA ILE A 97 3.67 12.20 16.70
C ILE A 97 3.99 12.64 18.13
N THR A 98 4.00 11.70 19.07
CA THR A 98 4.38 11.98 20.45
C THR A 98 5.37 10.95 20.98
N LEU A 99 6.39 11.41 21.69
CA LEU A 99 7.27 10.57 22.50
C LEU A 99 6.98 10.86 23.97
N ARG A 100 6.66 9.83 24.75
CA ARG A 100 6.29 9.96 26.16
C ARG A 100 7.06 9.00 27.05
N ARG A 101 7.40 9.46 28.24
CA ARG A 101 7.78 8.65 29.41
C ARG A 101 6.54 7.98 29.99
N THR A 102 6.51 6.65 30.01
CA THR A 102 5.37 5.89 30.52
C THR A 102 5.39 5.69 32.04
N ASP A 103 6.50 6.06 32.71
CA ASP A 103 6.62 6.10 34.17
C ASP A 103 5.98 7.36 34.80
N LYS A 104 5.51 8.30 33.98
CA LYS A 104 4.90 9.58 34.41
C LYS A 104 3.44 9.65 33.93
N GLN A 105 2.61 10.36 34.70
CA GLN A 105 1.18 10.51 34.41
C GLN A 105 0.89 11.82 33.69
N GLY A 106 -0.11 11.81 32.81
CA GLY A 106 -0.54 13.00 32.05
C GLY A 106 0.62 13.66 31.32
N ASP A 107 0.58 14.98 31.23
CA ASP A 107 1.53 15.78 30.46
C ASP A 107 2.95 15.78 31.02
N ALA A 108 3.13 15.40 32.29
CA ALA A 108 4.46 15.25 32.88
C ALA A 108 5.29 14.13 32.22
N GLY A 109 4.66 13.25 31.44
CA GLY A 109 5.35 12.25 30.63
C GLY A 109 5.70 12.71 29.22
N LEU A 110 5.19 13.83 28.72
CA LEU A 110 5.43 14.26 27.34
C LEU A 110 6.88 14.74 27.16
N VAL A 111 7.59 14.19 26.17
CA VAL A 111 8.99 14.54 25.87
C VAL A 111 9.09 15.28 24.54
N LEU A 112 8.48 14.73 23.49
CA LEU A 112 8.41 15.35 22.16
C LEU A 112 6.97 15.28 21.66
N ALA A 113 6.55 16.31 20.94
CA ALA A 113 5.28 16.35 20.23
C ALA A 113 5.45 17.12 18.92
N THR A 114 4.89 16.60 17.84
CA THR A 114 4.84 17.29 16.56
C THR A 114 3.56 16.90 15.84
N VAL A 115 2.94 17.85 15.16
CA VAL A 115 1.86 17.57 14.22
C VAL A 115 2.35 17.98 12.85
N ASP A 116 2.45 17.01 11.96
CA ASP A 116 2.85 17.21 10.58
C ASP A 116 1.65 17.00 9.66
N THR A 117 1.64 17.71 8.52
CA THR A 117 0.65 17.56 7.47
C THR A 117 1.34 17.54 6.13
N VAL A 118 1.00 16.56 5.29
CA VAL A 118 1.58 16.40 3.96
C VAL A 118 0.50 15.99 2.96
N THR A 119 0.53 16.55 1.77
CA THR A 119 -0.27 16.11 0.63
C THR A 119 0.57 15.17 -0.23
N VAL A 120 0.08 13.96 -0.47
CA VAL A 120 0.77 12.94 -1.25
C VAL A 120 -0.06 12.50 -2.45
N ASP A 121 0.62 12.01 -3.49
CA ASP A 121 -0.01 11.26 -4.56
C ASP A 121 -0.44 9.88 -4.03
N ARG A 122 -1.68 9.49 -4.30
CA ARG A 122 -2.26 8.27 -3.75
C ARG A 122 -1.66 7.01 -4.37
N HIS A 123 -1.04 7.07 -5.54
CA HIS A 123 -0.44 5.93 -6.21
C HIS A 123 1.05 5.80 -5.87
N SER A 124 1.81 6.87 -6.03
CA SER A 124 3.26 6.85 -5.78
C SER A 124 3.63 7.05 -4.31
N ALA A 125 2.71 7.53 -3.47
CA ALA A 125 2.96 7.95 -2.09
C ALA A 125 3.96 9.11 -1.94
N GLU A 126 4.39 9.71 -3.06
CA GLU A 126 5.31 10.85 -3.08
C GLU A 126 4.60 12.14 -2.65
N ALA A 127 5.29 12.97 -1.89
CA ALA A 127 4.83 14.31 -1.55
C ALA A 127 4.60 15.16 -2.81
N ILE A 128 3.46 15.87 -2.85
CA ILE A 128 3.12 16.79 -3.92
C ILE A 128 3.47 18.20 -3.46
N SER A 129 4.71 18.62 -3.74
CA SER A 129 5.21 19.97 -3.48
C SER A 129 5.72 20.66 -4.76
N SER A 130 5.65 21.99 -4.77
CA SER A 130 6.17 22.89 -5.81
C SER A 130 6.68 24.18 -5.17
N GLU A 131 7.28 25.08 -5.96
CA GLU A 131 7.75 26.39 -5.45
C GLU A 131 6.61 27.22 -4.84
N ASP A 132 5.42 27.18 -5.44
CA ASP A 132 4.24 27.92 -4.98
C ASP A 132 3.32 27.13 -4.03
N ASN A 133 3.61 25.84 -3.81
CA ASN A 133 2.84 24.99 -2.91
C ASN A 133 3.78 24.08 -2.11
N PRO A 134 4.03 24.35 -0.82
CA PRO A 134 4.95 23.54 -0.03
C PRO A 134 4.54 22.07 0.06
N GLY A 135 3.27 21.73 -0.24
CA GLY A 135 2.80 20.35 -0.19
C GLY A 135 2.65 19.83 1.24
N GLY A 136 2.97 20.62 2.25
CA GLY A 136 2.81 20.27 3.65
C GLY A 136 3.07 21.42 4.61
N SER A 137 2.94 21.13 5.89
CA SER A 137 3.10 22.07 6.98
C SER A 137 3.31 21.36 8.29
N VAL A 138 4.04 21.98 9.21
CA VAL A 138 4.20 21.51 10.58
C VAL A 138 3.53 22.48 11.54
N GLN A 139 2.89 21.97 12.59
CA GLN A 139 2.27 22.81 13.62
C GLN A 139 3.34 23.60 14.38
N LYS A 140 3.07 24.89 14.62
CA LYS A 140 3.91 25.73 15.47
C LYS A 140 4.01 25.13 16.88
N PRO A 141 5.20 25.15 17.50
CA PRO A 141 5.34 24.85 18.91
C PRO A 141 4.46 25.75 19.76
N ARG A 142 3.90 25.20 20.84
CA ARG A 142 3.01 25.91 21.77
C ARG A 142 3.12 25.31 23.16
N ALA A 143 2.80 26.11 24.18
CA ALA A 143 2.73 25.65 25.56
C ALA A 143 1.53 24.72 25.77
N ILE A 144 1.61 23.87 26.79
CA ILE A 144 0.55 22.90 27.10
C ILE A 144 -0.74 23.62 27.54
N GLU A 145 -0.60 24.69 28.29
CA GLU A 145 -1.67 25.61 28.71
C GLU A 145 -2.15 26.60 27.64
N ASP A 146 -1.60 26.58 26.42
CA ASP A 146 -2.10 27.43 25.34
C ASP A 146 -3.47 26.93 24.85
N GLU A 147 -4.50 27.77 24.93
CA GLU A 147 -5.85 27.47 24.45
C GLU A 147 -6.14 28.05 23.05
N THR A 148 -5.22 28.83 22.48
CA THR A 148 -5.42 29.42 21.15
C THR A 148 -5.39 28.34 20.07
N PRO A 149 -6.24 28.41 19.03
CA PRO A 149 -6.22 27.41 17.97
C PRO A 149 -4.82 27.25 17.37
N PRO A 150 -4.34 26.01 17.17
CA PRO A 150 -2.99 25.77 16.65
C PRO A 150 -2.85 26.37 15.25
N THR A 151 -1.67 26.93 14.99
CA THR A 151 -1.30 27.45 13.67
C THR A 151 -0.14 26.62 13.11
N THR A 152 0.07 26.68 11.79
CA THR A 152 1.10 25.89 11.11
C THR A 152 2.13 26.78 10.41
N ILE A 153 3.29 26.20 10.13
CA ILE A 153 4.34 26.75 9.28
C ILE A 153 4.40 25.89 8.02
N ALA A 154 4.39 26.54 6.86
CA ALA A 154 4.59 25.87 5.57
C ALA A 154 5.92 25.10 5.59
N LEU A 155 5.87 23.80 5.27
CA LEU A 155 7.04 22.93 5.26
C LEU A 155 7.04 22.13 3.97
N LYS A 156 8.07 22.37 3.15
CA LYS A 156 8.21 21.65 1.89
C LYS A 156 8.51 20.18 2.16
N HIS A 157 7.62 19.30 1.73
CA HIS A 157 7.84 17.86 1.79
C HIS A 157 8.42 17.34 0.47
N GLU A 158 9.36 16.41 0.59
CA GLU A 158 10.00 15.72 -0.54
C GLU A 158 10.09 14.23 -0.21
N GLY A 159 9.91 13.38 -1.22
CA GLY A 159 9.94 11.94 -1.00
C GLY A 159 8.65 11.39 -0.39
N LEU A 160 8.78 10.21 0.20
CA LEU A 160 7.74 9.48 0.91
C LEU A 160 7.51 10.00 2.32
N SER A 161 6.26 9.94 2.79
CA SER A 161 5.90 10.13 4.19
C SER A 161 4.91 9.06 4.64
N TYR A 162 5.14 8.50 5.83
CA TYR A 162 4.27 7.54 6.55
C TYR A 162 4.01 6.18 5.87
N ARG A 163 4.34 6.02 4.58
CA ARG A 163 4.04 4.82 3.80
C ARG A 163 4.92 4.74 2.54
N PHE A 164 5.13 3.52 2.04
CA PHE A 164 5.74 3.24 0.74
C PHE A 164 4.69 3.04 -0.37
N PRO A 165 5.04 3.25 -1.66
CA PRO A 165 4.12 2.99 -2.75
C PRO A 165 3.67 1.52 -2.78
N PHE A 166 2.49 1.28 -3.34
CA PHE A 166 2.10 -0.06 -3.76
C PHE A 166 3.15 -0.63 -4.72
N ASP A 167 3.29 -1.95 -4.73
CA ASP A 167 4.34 -2.63 -5.50
C ASP A 167 5.72 -2.03 -5.20
N THR A 168 6.03 -1.85 -3.90
CA THR A 168 7.30 -1.31 -3.43
C THR A 168 8.46 -2.08 -4.07
N GLU A 169 9.42 -1.33 -4.63
CA GLU A 169 10.57 -1.86 -5.35
C GLU A 169 11.80 -1.94 -4.44
N LYS A 170 12.76 -2.80 -4.81
CA LYS A 170 14.05 -2.94 -4.11
C LYS A 170 15.03 -1.85 -4.53
N LYS A 171 14.73 -0.60 -4.17
CA LYS A 171 15.52 0.59 -4.51
C LYS A 171 15.63 1.55 -3.33
N THR A 172 16.46 2.57 -3.46
CA THR A 172 16.48 3.68 -2.52
C THR A 172 15.29 4.60 -2.77
N TYR A 173 14.63 5.04 -1.70
CA TYR A 173 13.58 6.05 -1.72
C TYR A 173 14.03 7.27 -0.93
N GLN A 174 13.65 8.48 -1.35
CA GLN A 174 13.68 9.61 -0.43
C GLN A 174 12.55 9.44 0.57
N TYR A 175 12.84 9.52 1.86
CA TYR A 175 11.85 9.47 2.92
C TYR A 175 12.00 10.71 3.80
N PHE A 176 10.89 11.39 4.07
CA PHE A 176 10.89 12.66 4.79
C PHE A 176 11.10 12.46 6.30
N ASP A 177 12.02 13.22 6.88
CA ASP A 177 12.19 13.32 8.33
C ASP A 177 11.60 14.65 8.81
N VAL A 178 10.50 14.57 9.58
CA VAL A 178 9.77 15.73 10.10
C VAL A 178 10.61 16.55 11.08
N VAL A 179 11.49 15.93 11.86
CA VAL A 179 12.32 16.61 12.86
C VAL A 179 13.46 17.36 12.19
N ALA A 180 14.13 16.73 11.23
CA ALA A 180 15.18 17.33 10.42
C ALA A 180 14.62 18.26 9.31
N GLN A 181 13.30 18.23 9.08
CA GLN A 181 12.57 19.03 8.10
C GLN A 181 13.07 18.86 6.66
N ARG A 182 13.57 17.65 6.33
CA ARG A 182 14.08 17.32 4.98
C ARG A 182 14.10 15.82 4.74
N ALA A 183 14.21 15.43 3.48
CA ALA A 183 14.28 14.03 3.07
C ALA A 183 15.68 13.44 3.20
N PHE A 184 15.73 12.16 3.52
CA PHE A 184 16.93 11.33 3.57
C PHE A 184 16.66 9.98 2.91
N ASP A 185 17.73 9.33 2.48
CA ASP A 185 17.68 8.06 1.77
C ASP A 185 17.21 6.94 2.70
N ALA A 186 16.11 6.29 2.35
CA ALA A 186 15.68 5.00 2.85
C ALA A 186 16.17 3.91 1.89
N ASN A 187 17.24 3.23 2.28
CA ASN A 187 17.93 2.24 1.44
C ASN A 187 17.38 0.83 1.71
N TYR A 188 17.05 0.08 0.66
CA TYR A 188 16.72 -1.34 0.77
C TYR A 188 17.93 -2.15 1.25
N THR A 189 17.74 -2.94 2.30
CA THR A 189 18.80 -3.73 2.94
C THR A 189 18.55 -5.23 2.92
N GLY A 190 17.32 -5.68 2.67
CA GLY A 190 17.02 -7.10 2.60
C GLY A 190 15.53 -7.43 2.70
N GLU A 191 15.24 -8.70 2.97
CA GLU A 191 13.89 -9.17 3.27
C GLU A 191 13.90 -9.90 4.62
N GLU A 192 12.84 -9.73 5.38
CA GLU A 192 12.63 -10.43 6.64
C GLU A 192 11.18 -10.90 6.78
N ASP A 193 10.97 -11.97 7.55
CA ASP A 193 9.63 -12.40 7.92
C ASP A 193 9.12 -11.59 9.11
N VAL A 194 7.94 -10.99 8.96
CA VAL A 194 7.21 -10.30 10.02
C VAL A 194 5.84 -10.94 10.17
N ASN A 195 5.68 -11.78 11.19
CA ASN A 195 4.44 -12.53 11.47
C ASN A 195 3.91 -13.32 10.26
N GLY A 196 4.80 -14.01 9.52
CA GLY A 196 4.43 -14.79 8.34
C GLY A 196 4.17 -13.94 7.09
N LEU A 197 4.68 -12.71 7.06
CA LEU A 197 4.65 -11.82 5.90
C LEU A 197 6.08 -11.47 5.52
N THR A 198 6.50 -11.83 4.31
CA THR A 198 7.80 -11.40 3.76
C THR A 198 7.75 -9.89 3.49
N ALA A 199 8.49 -9.14 4.29
CA ALA A 199 8.60 -7.69 4.22
C ALA A 199 9.99 -7.27 3.75
N TYR A 200 10.05 -6.20 2.96
CA TYR A 200 11.31 -5.55 2.59
C TYR A 200 11.82 -4.69 3.74
N HIS A 201 13.09 -4.84 4.08
CA HIS A 201 13.75 -4.05 5.11
C HIS A 201 14.43 -2.83 4.46
N PHE A 202 14.18 -1.65 5.04
CA PHE A 202 14.77 -0.39 4.63
C PHE A 202 15.41 0.30 5.83
N THR A 203 16.56 0.94 5.61
CA THR A 203 17.24 1.76 6.63
C THR A 203 17.38 3.20 6.18
N GLN A 204 17.01 4.14 7.06
CA GLN A 204 17.24 5.57 6.89
C GLN A 204 18.18 6.06 7.99
N ASN A 205 19.25 6.76 7.59
CA ASN A 205 20.20 7.36 8.51
C ASN A 205 20.17 8.89 8.38
N VAL A 206 19.96 9.56 9.51
CA VAL A 206 19.95 11.01 9.65
C VAL A 206 21.11 11.38 10.57
N GLY A 207 22.18 11.91 9.99
CA GLY A 207 23.40 12.32 10.68
C GLY A 207 24.28 11.19 11.25
N TYR A 208 23.80 9.95 11.21
CA TYR A 208 24.62 8.75 11.41
C TYR A 208 25.11 8.18 10.07
N ASP A 209 26.25 7.49 10.10
CA ASP A 209 26.66 6.62 9.01
C ASP A 209 26.01 5.23 9.11
N ALA A 210 26.27 4.36 8.14
CA ALA A 210 25.73 3.00 8.11
C ALA A 210 26.17 2.11 9.28
N ASN A 211 27.24 2.50 10.01
CA ASN A 211 27.73 1.78 11.18
C ASN A 211 27.19 2.35 12.50
N GLY A 212 26.31 3.36 12.44
CA GLY A 212 25.79 4.05 13.63
C GLY A 212 26.76 5.05 14.25
N LYS A 213 27.81 5.46 13.53
CA LYS A 213 28.69 6.53 13.99
C LYS A 213 28.08 7.89 13.64
N LEU A 214 28.08 8.80 14.62
CA LEU A 214 27.66 10.19 14.40
C LEU A 214 28.66 10.91 13.49
N VAL A 215 28.20 11.41 12.34
CA VAL A 215 29.06 12.01 11.31
C VAL A 215 28.57 13.36 10.81
N GLU A 216 27.26 13.56 10.69
CA GLU A 216 26.68 14.80 10.17
C GLU A 216 25.34 15.10 10.86
N PRO A 217 25.32 15.28 12.19
CA PRO A 217 24.11 15.62 12.92
C PRO A 217 23.49 16.92 12.38
N VAL A 218 22.17 16.94 12.34
CA VAL A 218 21.40 18.09 11.87
C VAL A 218 21.30 19.10 13.00
N ALA A 219 21.73 20.34 12.76
CA ALA A 219 21.39 21.43 13.67
C ALA A 219 19.86 21.57 13.70
N TYR A 220 19.27 21.50 14.89
CA TYR A 220 17.82 21.37 15.04
C TYR A 220 17.12 22.59 14.40
N PRO A 221 16.27 22.39 13.36
CA PRO A 221 15.60 23.48 12.69
C PRO A 221 14.46 24.00 13.58
N SER A 222 14.73 25.08 14.32
CA SER A 222 13.73 25.70 15.19
C SER A 222 12.51 26.14 14.41
N LEU A 223 11.34 25.94 15.00
CA LEU A 223 10.07 26.48 14.51
C LEU A 223 9.68 27.78 15.25
N TYR A 224 10.55 28.28 16.14
CA TYR A 224 10.40 29.56 16.82
C TYR A 224 11.17 30.66 16.07
N ASP A 225 10.63 31.88 16.06
CA ASP A 225 11.21 33.03 15.33
C ASP A 225 12.64 33.41 15.79
N LYS A 226 13.02 33.01 17.01
CA LYS A 226 14.31 33.37 17.65
C LYS A 226 15.15 32.16 18.04
N ASP A 227 14.90 30.99 17.44
CA ASP A 227 15.69 29.79 17.68
C ASP A 227 15.68 29.31 19.15
N GLU A 228 14.67 29.68 19.95
CA GLU A 228 14.66 29.56 21.43
C GLU A 228 14.83 28.12 21.94
N ASP A 229 14.40 27.13 21.15
CA ASP A 229 14.56 25.69 21.47
C ASP A 229 15.80 25.05 20.83
N SER A 230 16.48 25.75 19.91
CA SER A 230 17.65 25.25 19.19
C SER A 230 18.96 25.88 19.65
N LYS A 231 18.94 27.06 20.29
CA LYS A 231 20.10 27.72 20.88
C LYS A 231 19.76 28.23 22.26
N VAL A 232 20.36 27.61 23.28
CA VAL A 232 20.04 27.90 24.68
C VAL A 232 21.30 28.37 25.38
N THR A 233 21.18 29.47 26.13
CA THR A 233 22.22 29.95 27.05
C THR A 233 21.80 29.59 28.47
N ALA A 234 22.67 28.89 29.19
CA ALA A 234 22.50 28.61 30.61
C ALA A 234 23.87 28.54 31.29
N ARG A 235 23.89 28.57 32.62
CA ARG A 235 25.14 28.49 33.38
C ARG A 235 25.79 27.12 33.22
N ALA A 236 27.12 27.06 33.30
CA ALA A 236 27.87 25.80 33.24
C ALA A 236 27.37 24.75 34.24
N VAL A 237 27.04 25.17 35.47
CA VAL A 237 26.44 24.30 36.50
C VAL A 237 25.07 23.74 36.09
N GLN A 238 24.27 24.52 35.35
CA GLN A 238 22.96 24.10 34.88
C GLN A 238 23.09 23.04 33.77
N TRP A 239 24.02 23.25 32.84
CA TRP A 239 24.37 22.25 31.84
C TRP A 239 25.02 21.01 32.45
N GLY A 240 25.71 21.17 33.59
CA GLY A 240 26.52 20.13 34.19
C GLY A 240 27.79 19.84 33.40
N VAL A 241 28.34 20.85 32.70
CA VAL A 241 29.59 20.76 31.96
C VAL A 241 30.73 21.45 32.72
N GLU A 242 31.95 21.05 32.41
CA GLU A 242 33.15 21.66 32.97
C GLU A 242 33.38 23.08 32.41
N ALA A 243 33.68 24.02 33.31
CA ALA A 243 33.94 25.43 33.03
C ALA A 243 34.87 26.01 34.11
N GLU A 244 35.48 27.17 33.85
CA GLU A 244 36.36 27.82 34.84
C GLU A 244 35.57 28.33 36.06
N HIS A 245 34.35 28.80 35.82
CA HIS A 245 33.42 29.25 36.85
C HIS A 245 32.05 28.59 36.66
N GLU A 246 31.43 28.16 37.76
CA GLU A 246 30.13 27.47 37.73
C GLU A 246 28.99 28.32 37.16
N ASP A 247 29.10 29.64 37.28
CA ASP A 247 28.13 30.63 36.80
C ASP A 247 28.42 31.15 35.39
N GLU A 248 29.47 30.65 34.73
CA GLU A 248 29.79 30.99 33.34
C GLU A 248 28.61 30.66 32.42
N GLU A 249 28.15 31.65 31.65
CA GLU A 249 27.08 31.47 30.68
C GLU A 249 27.60 30.77 29.43
N ILE A 250 27.06 29.57 29.16
CA ILE A 250 27.42 28.76 28.01
C ILE A 250 26.21 28.67 27.09
N THR A 251 26.41 29.07 25.84
CA THR A 251 25.44 28.86 24.76
C THR A 251 25.71 27.52 24.08
N MET A 252 24.69 26.66 24.03
CA MET A 252 24.73 25.38 23.33
C MET A 252 23.70 25.34 22.20
N THR A 253 24.05 24.64 21.12
CA THR A 253 23.15 24.38 19.99
C THR A 253 22.54 22.99 20.12
N ARG A 254 21.25 22.85 19.86
CA ARG A 254 20.55 21.57 19.78
C ARG A 254 20.85 20.91 18.44
N TYR A 255 21.22 19.65 18.49
CA TYR A 255 21.45 18.80 17.34
C TYR A 255 20.54 17.57 17.38
N TYR A 256 20.31 17.01 16.21
CA TYR A 256 19.46 15.87 15.98
C TYR A 256 20.15 14.85 15.07
N ALA A 257 20.04 13.58 15.44
CA ALA A 257 20.40 12.45 14.61
C ALA A 257 19.45 11.28 14.87
N ALA A 258 19.20 10.46 13.86
CA ALA A 258 18.37 9.27 13.99
C ALA A 258 18.74 8.16 13.01
N GLN A 259 18.48 6.92 13.40
CA GLN A 259 18.49 5.75 12.53
C GLN A 259 17.10 5.12 12.59
N ARG A 260 16.47 4.93 11.43
CA ARG A 260 15.17 4.28 11.30
C ARG A 260 15.29 3.04 10.46
N GLU A 261 14.57 2.01 10.88
CA GLU A 261 14.39 0.77 10.17
C GLU A 261 12.90 0.59 9.89
N PHE A 262 12.56 0.26 8.64
CA PHE A 262 11.20 0.02 8.19
C PHE A 262 11.11 -1.38 7.61
N TRP A 263 10.11 -2.15 8.02
CA TRP A 263 9.73 -3.40 7.38
C TRP A 263 8.46 -3.13 6.60
N VAL A 264 8.53 -3.26 5.28
CA VAL A 264 7.50 -2.81 4.35
C VAL A 264 6.93 -4.01 3.61
N ASP A 265 5.61 -4.13 3.62
CA ASP A 265 4.91 -5.07 2.77
C ASP A 265 5.10 -4.72 1.28
N PRO A 266 5.78 -5.54 0.46
CA PRO A 266 6.14 -5.13 -0.90
C PRO A 266 4.95 -4.95 -1.85
N VAL A 267 3.79 -5.53 -1.54
CA VAL A 267 2.59 -5.41 -2.40
C VAL A 267 1.78 -4.19 -2.04
N SER A 268 1.46 -4.02 -0.75
CA SER A 268 0.63 -2.88 -0.30
C SER A 268 1.45 -1.60 -0.08
N GLY A 269 2.72 -1.70 0.30
CA GLY A 269 3.54 -0.57 0.74
C GLY A 269 3.33 -0.18 2.21
N ILE A 270 2.57 -0.98 2.99
CA ILE A 270 2.38 -0.76 4.44
C ILE A 270 3.69 -1.00 5.18
N ILE A 271 4.07 -0.07 6.07
CA ILE A 271 5.11 -0.31 7.07
C ILE A 271 4.51 -1.19 8.16
N VAL A 272 4.87 -2.48 8.17
CA VAL A 272 4.32 -3.48 9.09
C VAL A 272 5.01 -3.52 10.44
N LYS A 273 6.23 -2.99 10.50
CA LYS A 273 7.05 -2.86 11.70
C LYS A 273 8.03 -1.72 11.47
N SER A 274 8.35 -0.98 12.53
CA SER A 274 9.39 0.03 12.53
C SER A 274 10.25 -0.07 13.79
N LYS A 275 11.48 0.41 13.68
CA LYS A 275 12.41 0.59 14.80
C LYS A 275 13.15 1.89 14.59
N GLN A 276 13.31 2.67 15.66
CA GLN A 276 13.95 3.97 15.60
C GLN A 276 14.90 4.12 16.78
N HIS A 277 16.14 4.49 16.49
CA HIS A 277 17.05 5.12 17.44
C HIS A 277 17.13 6.62 17.11
N ALA A 278 16.92 7.49 18.08
CA ALA A 278 17.02 8.93 17.87
C ALA A 278 17.66 9.64 19.06
N LEU A 279 18.45 10.65 18.74
CA LEU A 279 19.25 11.42 19.67
C LEU A 279 19.01 12.91 19.43
N HIS A 280 18.54 13.60 20.47
CA HIS A 280 18.55 15.05 20.57
C HIS A 280 19.47 15.46 21.71
N TYR A 281 20.35 16.41 21.46
CA TYR A 281 21.35 16.84 22.44
C TYR A 281 21.74 18.30 22.23
N TYR A 282 22.15 18.95 23.30
CA TYR A 282 22.78 20.26 23.27
C TYR A 282 24.29 20.10 23.31
N SER A 283 25.01 20.83 22.45
CA SER A 283 26.47 20.84 22.44
C SER A 283 27.04 22.13 21.85
N ARG A 284 28.28 22.45 22.22
CA ARG A 284 29.14 23.46 21.59
C ARG A 284 29.80 22.96 20.29
N ASP A 285 30.00 21.65 20.17
CA ASP A 285 30.58 20.98 19.01
C ASP A 285 29.63 19.88 18.52
N ALA A 286 29.15 20.01 17.30
CA ALA A 286 28.16 19.11 16.71
C ALA A 286 28.56 17.62 16.85
N LEU A 287 29.84 17.27 16.72
CA LEU A 287 30.29 15.87 16.75
C LEU A 287 30.62 15.34 18.15
N LYS A 288 30.45 16.17 19.19
CA LYS A 288 30.68 15.78 20.58
C LYS A 288 29.42 16.05 21.39
N PRO A 289 28.47 15.11 21.46
CA PRO A 289 27.29 15.27 22.30
C PRO A 289 27.68 15.54 23.77
N GLU A 290 27.25 16.69 24.32
CA GLU A 290 27.56 17.08 25.70
C GLU A 290 26.38 16.79 26.62
N VAL A 291 25.20 17.34 26.30
CA VAL A 291 24.00 17.23 27.15
C VAL A 291 22.86 16.60 26.36
N PRO A 292 22.57 15.29 26.53
CA PRO A 292 21.46 14.65 25.84
C PRO A 292 20.13 15.19 26.39
N MET A 293 19.27 15.69 25.52
CA MET A 293 17.87 16.00 25.85
C MET A 293 17.05 14.72 25.85
N VAL A 294 17.19 13.90 24.81
CA VAL A 294 16.60 12.57 24.74
C VAL A 294 17.44 11.68 23.83
N ASP A 295 17.68 10.44 24.25
CA ASP A 295 18.39 9.40 23.51
C ASP A 295 17.63 8.10 23.69
N TYR A 296 16.95 7.61 22.66
CA TYR A 296 15.99 6.52 22.81
C TYR A 296 16.02 5.56 21.65
N THR A 297 15.76 4.29 21.97
CA THR A 297 15.45 3.27 20.98
C THR A 297 14.06 2.71 21.26
N VAL A 298 13.18 2.80 20.27
CA VAL A 298 11.81 2.27 20.31
C VAL A 298 11.56 1.38 19.11
N GLN A 299 10.65 0.41 19.26
CA GLN A 299 10.23 -0.50 18.21
C GLN A 299 8.72 -0.73 18.30
N SER A 300 8.06 -0.92 17.16
CA SER A 300 6.62 -1.24 17.12
C SER A 300 6.29 -2.38 18.08
N ASN A 301 5.27 -2.17 18.93
CA ASN A 301 4.79 -3.22 19.82
C ASN A 301 4.00 -4.29 19.05
N ASP A 302 3.78 -5.44 19.69
CA ASP A 302 3.16 -6.60 19.05
C ASP A 302 1.76 -6.28 18.48
N GLU A 303 0.96 -5.50 19.21
CA GLU A 303 -0.38 -5.08 18.76
C GLU A 303 -0.31 -4.24 17.47
N THR A 304 0.64 -3.30 17.40
CA THR A 304 0.86 -2.49 16.19
C THR A 304 1.29 -3.38 15.03
N VAL A 305 2.23 -4.30 15.25
CA VAL A 305 2.70 -5.23 14.20
C VAL A 305 1.55 -6.10 13.70
N GLU A 306 0.76 -6.70 14.59
CA GLU A 306 -0.40 -7.52 14.21
C GLU A 306 -1.43 -6.73 13.40
N LYS A 307 -1.77 -5.50 13.84
CA LYS A 307 -2.71 -4.62 13.12
C LYS A 307 -2.19 -4.26 11.73
N GLN A 308 -0.92 -3.88 11.60
CA GLN A 308 -0.36 -3.48 10.30
C GLN A 308 -0.17 -4.68 9.36
N VAL A 309 0.25 -5.84 9.87
CA VAL A 309 0.30 -7.08 9.08
C VAL A 309 -1.09 -7.49 8.60
N LYS A 310 -2.12 -7.35 9.44
CA LYS A 310 -3.50 -7.60 9.04
C LYS A 310 -3.94 -6.62 7.95
N ALA A 311 -3.68 -5.32 8.11
CA ALA A 311 -4.01 -4.31 7.10
C ALA A 311 -3.30 -4.59 5.76
N ALA A 312 -2.05 -5.04 5.79
CA ALA A 312 -1.31 -5.45 4.60
C ALA A 312 -1.96 -6.65 3.90
N ARG A 313 -2.34 -7.69 4.67
CA ARG A 313 -3.04 -8.88 4.14
C ARG A 313 -4.40 -8.53 3.55
N ASP A 314 -5.23 -7.76 4.27
CA ASP A 314 -6.54 -7.33 3.79
C ASP A 314 -6.43 -6.54 2.47
N THR A 315 -5.40 -5.68 2.37
CA THR A 315 -5.10 -4.93 1.14
C THR A 315 -4.70 -5.87 0.00
N ARG A 316 -3.79 -6.82 0.25
CA ARG A 316 -3.38 -7.84 -0.74
C ARG A 316 -4.55 -8.70 -1.22
N ASP A 317 -5.41 -9.15 -0.30
CA ASP A 317 -6.56 -9.98 -0.60
C ASP A 317 -7.58 -9.23 -1.46
N SER A 318 -7.88 -7.98 -1.10
CA SER A 318 -8.73 -7.10 -1.90
C SER A 318 -8.16 -6.92 -3.31
N LEU A 319 -6.87 -6.62 -3.44
CA LEU A 319 -6.21 -6.50 -4.73
C LEU A 319 -6.32 -7.80 -5.54
N SER A 320 -6.04 -8.96 -4.94
CA SER A 320 -6.08 -10.27 -5.58
C SER A 320 -7.50 -10.64 -6.06
N ILE A 321 -8.53 -10.33 -5.27
CA ILE A 321 -9.92 -10.60 -5.64
C ILE A 321 -10.27 -9.87 -6.94
N TRP A 322 -9.94 -8.58 -7.01
CA TRP A 322 -10.32 -7.73 -8.15
C TRP A 322 -9.41 -7.89 -9.36
N SER A 323 -8.11 -8.09 -9.17
CA SER A 323 -7.13 -8.16 -10.26
C SER A 323 -7.01 -9.56 -10.86
N ASN A 324 -7.23 -10.62 -10.05
CA ASN A 324 -6.96 -11.99 -10.46
C ASN A 324 -8.21 -12.90 -10.35
N ILE A 325 -8.82 -13.01 -9.16
CA ILE A 325 -9.85 -14.03 -8.90
C ILE A 325 -11.13 -13.76 -9.72
N LEU A 326 -11.67 -12.54 -9.67
CA LEU A 326 -12.88 -12.18 -10.41
C LEU A 326 -12.68 -12.27 -11.93
N PRO A 327 -11.61 -11.70 -12.53
CA PRO A 327 -11.35 -11.89 -13.95
C PRO A 327 -11.24 -13.36 -14.39
N ILE A 328 -10.51 -14.18 -13.64
CA ILE A 328 -10.33 -15.60 -13.98
C ILE A 328 -11.66 -16.36 -13.88
N THR A 329 -12.42 -16.15 -12.81
CA THR A 329 -13.73 -16.82 -12.62
C THR A 329 -14.73 -16.38 -13.70
N PHE A 330 -14.79 -15.09 -14.03
CA PHE A 330 -15.65 -14.58 -15.10
C PHE A 330 -15.21 -15.10 -16.47
N ALA A 331 -13.91 -15.17 -16.74
CA ALA A 331 -13.41 -15.72 -17.98
C ALA A 331 -13.76 -17.22 -18.12
N ALA A 332 -13.54 -18.01 -17.07
CA ALA A 332 -13.85 -19.44 -17.07
C ALA A 332 -15.36 -19.70 -17.25
N LEU A 333 -16.21 -19.01 -16.48
CA LEU A 333 -17.66 -19.10 -16.63
C LEU A 333 -18.13 -18.62 -18.01
N GLY A 334 -17.49 -17.56 -18.53
CA GLY A 334 -17.74 -17.03 -19.85
C GLY A 334 -17.48 -18.07 -20.95
N VAL A 335 -16.31 -18.72 -20.92
CA VAL A 335 -15.95 -19.80 -21.86
C VAL A 335 -16.92 -20.98 -21.75
N VAL A 336 -17.23 -21.42 -20.53
CA VAL A 336 -18.19 -22.53 -20.30
C VAL A 336 -19.57 -22.19 -20.87
N ALA A 337 -20.06 -20.96 -20.66
CA ALA A 337 -21.33 -20.51 -21.20
C ALA A 337 -21.30 -20.40 -22.74
N LEU A 338 -20.20 -19.93 -23.32
CA LEU A 338 -20.03 -19.86 -24.79
C LEU A 338 -20.02 -21.26 -25.42
N VAL A 339 -19.26 -22.20 -24.85
CA VAL A 339 -19.20 -23.59 -25.33
C VAL A 339 -20.56 -24.26 -25.16
N GLY A 340 -21.20 -24.13 -24.00
CA GLY A 340 -22.53 -24.67 -23.74
C GLY A 340 -23.59 -24.11 -24.69
N GLY A 341 -23.60 -22.80 -24.91
CA GLY A 341 -24.48 -22.12 -25.85
C GLY A 341 -24.25 -22.56 -27.30
N GLY A 342 -22.99 -22.69 -27.71
CA GLY A 342 -22.61 -23.17 -29.04
C GLY A 342 -23.03 -24.62 -29.29
N LEU A 343 -22.80 -25.51 -28.31
CA LEU A 343 -23.24 -26.91 -28.38
C LEU A 343 -24.77 -27.00 -28.45
N LEU A 344 -25.50 -26.34 -27.54
CA LEU A 344 -26.97 -26.32 -27.56
C LEU A 344 -27.54 -25.75 -28.87
N GLY A 345 -26.94 -24.68 -29.39
CA GLY A 345 -27.27 -24.13 -30.70
C GLY A 345 -27.08 -25.16 -31.82
N SER A 346 -25.93 -25.84 -31.85
CA SER A 346 -25.61 -26.84 -32.88
C SER A 346 -26.55 -28.06 -32.87
N PHE A 347 -26.96 -28.53 -31.69
CA PHE A 347 -27.93 -29.62 -31.56
C PHE A 347 -29.34 -29.21 -32.00
N SER A 348 -29.73 -27.95 -31.76
CA SER A 348 -31.03 -27.44 -32.22
C SER A 348 -31.13 -27.34 -33.75
N LEU A 349 -30.02 -27.03 -34.43
CA LEU A 349 -29.95 -26.98 -35.89
C LEU A 349 -30.00 -28.39 -36.50
N ARG A 350 -29.28 -29.36 -35.92
CA ARG A 350 -29.30 -30.77 -36.37
C ARG A 350 -30.66 -31.45 -36.19
N ALA A 351 -31.40 -31.13 -35.13
CA ALA A 351 -32.74 -31.67 -34.92
C ALA A 351 -33.74 -31.19 -35.98
N GLU A 352 -33.57 -29.98 -36.52
CA GLU A 352 -34.37 -29.50 -37.66
C GLU A 352 -33.94 -30.12 -38.99
N SER A 353 -32.64 -30.36 -39.21
CA SER A 353 -32.18 -31.06 -40.42
C SER A 353 -32.78 -32.47 -40.55
N ALA A 354 -33.03 -33.14 -39.42
CA ALA A 354 -33.68 -34.46 -39.38
C ALA A 354 -35.22 -34.42 -39.48
N LEU A 355 -35.85 -33.24 -39.28
CA LEU A 355 -37.30 -33.05 -39.40
C LEU A 355 -37.72 -32.44 -40.76
N ILE A 356 -36.76 -31.90 -41.53
CA ILE A 356 -36.98 -31.28 -42.85
C ILE A 356 -36.84 -32.29 -44.01
N ASP A 357 -36.61 -33.58 -43.74
CA ASP A 357 -36.77 -34.63 -44.75
C ASP A 357 -37.95 -35.57 -44.47
N PRO A 358 -39.19 -35.16 -44.81
CA PRO A 358 -40.27 -36.08 -45.10
C PRO A 358 -40.38 -36.28 -46.63
N GLY A 359 -39.65 -37.27 -47.14
CA GLY A 359 -40.08 -38.10 -48.28
C GLY A 359 -40.44 -37.38 -49.58
N LEU A 360 -39.44 -37.10 -50.41
CA LEU A 360 -39.62 -37.20 -51.86
C LEU A 360 -39.47 -38.67 -52.25
N ASP A 361 -40.55 -39.45 -52.14
CA ASP A 361 -40.78 -40.67 -52.94
C ASP A 361 -42.10 -41.34 -52.52
N THR A 362 -43.21 -40.91 -53.11
CA THR A 362 -44.32 -41.79 -53.53
C THR A 362 -45.16 -41.05 -54.57
N VAL A 363 -44.85 -41.31 -55.83
CA VAL A 363 -45.70 -40.98 -56.98
C VAL A 363 -46.62 -42.19 -57.19
N ASP A 364 -47.94 -42.02 -57.01
CA ASP A 364 -49.02 -42.89 -57.52
C ASP A 364 -50.37 -42.22 -57.14
N HIS A 365 -51.46 -42.20 -57.90
CA HIS A 365 -51.86 -42.75 -59.19
C HIS A 365 -53.03 -41.87 -59.69
N GLY A 366 -53.10 -41.59 -61.00
CA GLY A 366 -54.16 -40.77 -61.60
C GLY A 366 -54.54 -41.24 -63.00
N PHE A 367 -55.35 -42.29 -63.03
CA PHE A 367 -55.99 -42.99 -64.14
C PHE A 367 -56.65 -42.05 -65.20
N PHE A 368 -56.33 -42.22 -66.50
CA PHE A 368 -57.29 -42.34 -67.64
C PHE A 368 -56.58 -42.44 -69.03
N GLY A 369 -56.72 -43.60 -69.70
CA GLY A 369 -57.18 -43.68 -71.10
C GLY A 369 -56.23 -43.79 -72.31
N ARG A 370 -56.04 -45.05 -72.82
CA ARG A 370 -55.79 -45.51 -74.23
C ARG A 370 -54.50 -45.03 -74.93
N ARG A 371 -53.67 -45.85 -75.61
CA ARG A 371 -53.89 -46.97 -76.56
C ARG A 371 -52.54 -47.72 -76.77
N SER A 372 -52.54 -49.03 -76.94
CA SER A 372 -51.40 -49.91 -77.31
C SER A 372 -51.00 -49.79 -78.81
N PRO A 373 -50.03 -50.59 -79.34
CA PRO A 373 -48.66 -50.94 -78.90
C PRO A 373 -47.60 -50.81 -80.03
N GLU A 374 -46.30 -50.78 -79.69
CA GLU A 374 -45.26 -51.29 -80.59
C GLU A 374 -44.02 -51.78 -79.81
N LYS A 375 -43.45 -52.89 -80.28
CA LYS A 375 -42.26 -53.65 -79.81
C LYS A 375 -41.23 -53.60 -80.95
N PRO A 376 -39.99 -54.12 -80.82
CA PRO A 376 -38.96 -53.96 -79.79
C PRO A 376 -37.55 -53.73 -80.42
N SER A 377 -36.49 -53.55 -79.63
CA SER A 377 -35.08 -53.82 -80.02
C SER A 377 -34.23 -53.80 -78.74
N ALA A 378 -33.74 -54.91 -78.16
CA ALA A 378 -32.78 -55.94 -78.59
C ALA A 378 -31.43 -55.75 -77.88
N SER A 379 -30.96 -56.86 -77.25
CA SER A 379 -29.59 -57.19 -76.78
C SER A 379 -28.96 -56.30 -75.69
N GLU A 380 -28.27 -56.80 -74.67
CA GLU A 380 -27.44 -58.01 -74.57
C GLU A 380 -27.15 -58.42 -73.11
N ALA A 381 -26.78 -59.69 -72.96
CA ALA A 381 -26.47 -60.51 -71.78
C ALA A 381 -25.44 -59.90 -70.79
N ASP A 382 -25.55 -60.06 -69.47
CA ASP A 382 -25.43 -61.25 -68.59
C ASP A 382 -23.98 -61.58 -68.18
N THR A 383 -23.87 -62.13 -66.97
CA THR A 383 -22.72 -62.72 -66.27
C THR A 383 -21.85 -61.79 -65.41
N ASP A 384 -21.85 -61.82 -64.07
CA ASP A 384 -21.79 -62.89 -63.05
C ASP A 384 -20.39 -63.00 -62.41
N LYS A 385 -20.39 -63.24 -61.09
CA LYS A 385 -19.32 -63.73 -60.19
C LYS A 385 -18.58 -62.75 -59.26
N PHE A 386 -19.04 -62.80 -58.00
CA PHE A 386 -18.21 -62.77 -56.80
C PHE A 386 -17.18 -63.92 -56.76
N PRO A 387 -16.09 -63.78 -55.99
CA PRO A 387 -16.09 -64.46 -54.69
C PRO A 387 -15.47 -63.65 -53.54
N SER A 388 -15.98 -63.93 -52.34
CA SER A 388 -15.43 -63.54 -51.03
C SER A 388 -14.35 -64.54 -50.56
N PRO A 389 -13.91 -64.56 -49.28
CA PRO A 389 -12.69 -63.94 -48.78
C PRO A 389 -11.71 -64.98 -48.16
N ARG A 390 -10.49 -64.57 -47.76
CA ARG A 390 -9.82 -65.12 -46.56
C ARG A 390 -8.53 -64.41 -46.19
N ASN A 391 -8.50 -63.95 -44.94
CA ASN A 391 -7.30 -63.70 -44.15
C ASN A 391 -6.45 -64.97 -44.00
N HIS A 392 -5.12 -64.82 -43.89
CA HIS A 392 -4.30 -65.48 -42.87
C HIS A 392 -2.91 -64.81 -42.82
N LEU A 393 -2.51 -64.50 -41.57
CA LEU A 393 -1.16 -64.21 -41.03
C LEU A 393 -0.52 -62.85 -41.33
#